data_AF-A0A1J0WGP7-F1
#
_entry.id   AF-A0A1J0WGP7-F1
#
_cell.length_a   1.000
_cell.length_b   1.000
_cell.length_c   1.000
_cell.angle_alpha   90.00
_cell.angle_beta   90.00
_cell.angle_gamma   90.00
#
_symmetry.space_group_name_H-M   'P 1'
#
loop_
_entity.id
_entity.type
_entity.pdbx_description
1 polymer ?
#
loop_
_entity_poly.entity_id
_entity_poly.type
_entity_poly.pdbx_seq_one_letter_code
_entity_poly.pdbx_strand_id
1 'polypeptide(L)'
;MLTRKFLVEYATYTQTCAHLELACWEIIMLADGGDQGVPHKVDRFLKVRKNSTQLREHFRGAADLTSADISARIISLSERIDAGIEVRNTAVHGAWFTGEHDTDARVEHYFRRPDDPPLMWRHFDAPVPQGEIDGAIEEADDMLREAIKIRIAMQAQPE
;
A
#
# COMPACT_ATOMS: atom_id res chain seq x y z
N MET A 1 10.40 24.88 6.52
CA MET A 1 11.09 23.92 5.62
C MET A 1 11.02 22.57 6.32
N LEU A 2 10.59 21.51 5.64
CA LEU A 2 10.42 20.20 6.29
C LEU A 2 11.70 19.74 6.98
N THR A 3 11.57 19.19 8.19
CA THR A 3 12.73 18.73 8.96
C THR A 3 13.35 17.50 8.29
N ARG A 4 14.67 17.33 8.43
CA ARG A 4 15.36 16.13 7.91
C ARG A 4 14.78 14.84 8.48
N LYS A 5 14.42 14.84 9.76
CA LYS A 5 13.79 13.69 10.44
C LYS A 5 12.51 13.29 9.71
N PHE A 6 11.59 14.24 9.53
CA PHE A 6 10.34 14.01 8.82
C PHE A 6 10.58 13.50 7.40
N LEU A 7 11.51 14.09 6.65
CA LEU A 7 11.81 13.65 5.28
C LEU A 7 12.29 12.20 5.21
N VAL A 8 13.07 11.73 6.20
CA VAL A 8 13.51 10.34 6.28
C VAL A 8 12.37 9.40 6.62
N GLU A 9 11.51 9.78 7.56
CA GLU A 9 10.32 9.01 7.97
C GLU A 9 9.33 8.88 6.81
N TYR A 10 9.03 9.99 6.15
CA TYR A 10 8.22 10.06 4.94
C TYR A 10 8.77 9.17 3.81
N ALA A 11 10.08 9.27 3.53
CA ALA A 11 10.72 8.44 2.52
C ALA A 11 10.68 6.95 2.89
N THR A 12 10.89 6.62 4.16
CA THR A 12 10.79 5.24 4.67
C THR A 12 9.38 4.70 4.45
N TYR A 13 8.36 5.41 4.91
CA TYR A 13 6.96 5.01 4.73
C TYR A 13 6.61 4.77 3.26
N THR A 14 6.89 5.75 2.40
CA THR A 14 6.55 5.66 0.97
C THR A 14 7.28 4.53 0.25
N GLN A 15 8.55 4.28 0.58
CA GLN A 15 9.29 3.14 0.05
C GLN A 15 8.74 1.81 0.58
N THR A 16 8.40 1.71 1.86
CA THR A 16 7.79 0.49 2.43
C THR A 16 6.46 0.18 1.74
N CYS A 17 5.61 1.18 1.49
CA CYS A 17 4.37 0.98 0.73
C CYS A 17 4.63 0.50 -0.71
N ALA A 18 5.66 0.99 -1.38
CA ALA A 18 6.02 0.54 -2.72
C ALA A 18 6.50 -0.93 -2.73
N HIS A 19 7.26 -1.35 -1.72
CA HIS A 19 7.65 -2.75 -1.55
C HIS A 19 6.46 -3.65 -1.20
N LEU A 20 5.51 -3.15 -0.41
CA LEU A 20 4.26 -3.86 -0.10
C LEU A 20 3.46 -4.12 -1.38
N GLU A 21 3.30 -3.11 -2.25
CA GLU A 21 2.64 -3.30 -3.56
C GLU A 21 3.36 -4.34 -4.43
N LEU A 22 4.69 -4.31 -4.44
CA LEU A 22 5.47 -5.30 -5.17
C LEU A 22 5.26 -6.72 -4.61
N ALA A 23 5.23 -6.87 -3.28
CA ALA A 23 4.99 -8.16 -2.65
C ALA A 23 3.57 -8.69 -2.94
N CYS A 24 2.54 -7.83 -2.88
CA CYS A 24 1.18 -8.18 -3.29
C CYS A 24 1.14 -8.65 -4.75
N TRP A 25 1.87 -7.97 -5.63
CA TRP A 25 1.98 -8.34 -7.04
C TRP A 25 2.61 -9.72 -7.24
N GLU A 26 3.70 -10.01 -6.54
CA GLU A 26 4.35 -11.33 -6.57
C GLU A 26 3.43 -12.44 -6.06
N ILE A 27 2.62 -12.18 -5.03
CA ILE A 27 1.62 -13.11 -4.51
C ILE A 27 0.55 -13.42 -5.55
N ILE A 28 0.02 -12.40 -6.24
CA ILE A 28 -0.96 -12.59 -7.32
C ILE A 28 -0.37 -13.50 -8.40
N MET A 29 0.88 -13.25 -8.81
CA MET A 29 1.54 -14.09 -9.82
C MET A 29 1.68 -15.54 -9.37
N LEU A 30 2.06 -15.79 -8.12
CA LEU A 30 2.18 -17.14 -7.59
C LEU A 30 0.81 -17.84 -7.53
N ALA A 31 -0.24 -17.13 -7.11
CA ALA A 31 -1.60 -17.66 -7.04
C ALA A 31 -2.15 -18.04 -8.43
N ASP A 32 -1.85 -17.24 -9.46
CA ASP A 32 -2.25 -17.48 -10.85
C ASP A 32 -1.41 -18.57 -11.57
N GLY A 33 -0.48 -19.25 -10.89
CA GLY A 33 0.46 -20.20 -11.52
C GLY A 33 1.39 -19.50 -12.52
N GLY A 34 1.65 -18.21 -12.30
CA GLY A 34 2.58 -17.40 -13.06
C GLY A 34 4.01 -17.67 -12.62
N ASP A 35 4.79 -18.30 -13.50
CA ASP A 35 6.24 -18.40 -13.30
C ASP A 35 6.86 -17.00 -13.41
N GLN A 36 7.48 -16.53 -12.32
CA GLN A 36 8.14 -15.22 -12.21
C GLN A 36 9.33 -15.10 -13.19
N GLY A 37 9.82 -16.22 -13.74
CA GLY A 37 10.89 -16.26 -14.74
C GLY A 37 10.44 -16.05 -16.19
N VAL A 38 9.15 -15.87 -16.48
CA VAL A 38 8.61 -15.87 -17.85
C VAL A 38 8.18 -14.45 -18.30
N PRO A 39 8.95 -13.77 -19.18
CA PRO A 39 8.75 -12.35 -19.50
C PRO A 39 7.37 -11.98 -20.07
N HIS A 40 6.72 -12.88 -20.82
CA HIS A 40 5.40 -12.59 -21.39
C HIS A 40 4.26 -12.63 -20.36
N LYS A 41 4.43 -13.37 -19.25
CA LYS A 41 3.51 -13.33 -18.12
C LYS A 41 3.69 -12.01 -17.36
N VAL A 42 4.94 -11.57 -17.18
CA VAL A 42 5.28 -10.28 -16.57
C VAL A 42 4.58 -9.11 -17.28
N ASP A 43 4.51 -9.08 -18.62
CA ASP A 43 3.82 -8.01 -19.37
C ASP A 43 2.31 -7.90 -19.11
N ARG A 44 1.61 -9.04 -18.92
CA ARG A 44 0.19 -9.04 -18.51
C ARG A 44 0.05 -8.43 -17.12
N PHE A 45 0.97 -8.76 -16.22
CA PHE A 45 0.98 -8.30 -14.83
C PHE A 45 1.49 -6.85 -14.68
N LEU A 46 2.34 -6.34 -15.58
CA LEU A 46 2.77 -4.94 -15.64
C LEU A 46 1.63 -3.99 -16.00
N LYS A 47 0.59 -4.47 -16.70
CA LYS A 47 -0.63 -3.68 -16.96
C LYS A 47 -1.46 -3.50 -15.69
N VAL A 48 -1.50 -4.50 -14.81
CA VAL A 48 -2.17 -4.44 -13.50
C VAL A 48 -1.48 -3.43 -12.56
N ARG A 49 -0.15 -3.31 -12.63
CA ARG A 49 0.64 -2.35 -11.84
C ARG A 49 0.23 -0.89 -12.04
N LYS A 50 -0.44 -0.54 -13.14
CA LYS A 50 -0.79 0.87 -13.46
C LYS A 50 -1.97 1.41 -12.64
N ASN A 51 -2.68 0.58 -11.88
CA ASN A 51 -3.81 1.00 -11.08
C ASN A 51 -3.82 0.29 -9.71
N SER A 52 -3.51 1.03 -8.64
CA SER A 52 -3.53 0.49 -7.26
C SER A 52 -4.91 -0.04 -6.83
N THR A 53 -6.01 0.40 -7.46
CA THR A 53 -7.33 -0.19 -7.22
C THR A 53 -7.43 -1.59 -7.82
N GLN A 54 -7.00 -1.77 -9.07
CA GLN A 54 -6.98 -3.09 -9.71
C GLN A 54 -6.03 -4.04 -8.98
N LEU A 55 -4.86 -3.56 -8.54
CA LEU A 55 -3.92 -4.37 -7.77
C LEU A 55 -4.59 -4.97 -6.52
N ARG A 56 -5.40 -4.19 -5.79
CA ARG A 56 -6.09 -4.67 -4.58
C ARG A 56 -7.19 -5.68 -4.90
N GLU A 57 -7.99 -5.43 -5.91
CA GLU A 57 -9.03 -6.36 -6.35
C GLU A 57 -8.41 -7.71 -6.76
N HIS A 58 -7.32 -7.67 -7.54
CA HIS A 58 -6.59 -8.88 -7.91
C HIS A 58 -5.90 -9.55 -6.71
N PHE A 59 -5.34 -8.77 -5.78
CA PHE A 59 -4.72 -9.30 -4.57
C PHE A 59 -5.73 -10.02 -3.70
N ARG A 60 -6.91 -9.44 -3.48
CA ARG A 60 -8.00 -10.09 -2.75
C ARG A 60 -8.46 -11.36 -3.49
N GLY A 61 -8.61 -11.29 -4.81
CA GLY A 61 -8.98 -12.45 -5.64
C GLY A 61 -7.97 -13.60 -5.61
N ALA A 62 -6.69 -13.32 -5.34
CA ALA A 62 -5.68 -14.37 -5.15
C ALA A 62 -6.01 -15.30 -3.97
N ALA A 63 -6.80 -14.84 -3.00
CA ALA A 63 -7.26 -15.68 -1.88
C ALA A 63 -8.08 -16.89 -2.36
N ASP A 64 -8.83 -16.77 -3.46
CA ASP A 64 -9.67 -17.85 -4.00
C ASP A 64 -8.87 -18.96 -4.69
N LEU A 65 -7.60 -18.70 -4.98
CA LEU A 65 -6.69 -19.59 -5.71
C LEU A 65 -5.66 -20.28 -4.80
N THR A 66 -5.77 -20.09 -3.48
CA THR A 66 -4.77 -20.54 -2.51
C THR A 66 -5.37 -21.47 -1.46
N SER A 67 -4.52 -22.12 -0.67
CA SER A 67 -4.97 -22.93 0.46
C SER A 67 -5.68 -22.08 1.51
N ALA A 68 -6.59 -22.68 2.30
CA ALA A 68 -7.43 -21.95 3.25
C ALA A 68 -6.63 -21.08 4.25
N ASP A 69 -5.46 -21.54 4.70
CA ASP A 69 -4.57 -20.78 5.58
C ASP A 69 -4.01 -19.52 4.90
N ILE A 70 -3.52 -19.66 3.68
CA ILE A 70 -3.00 -18.54 2.88
C ILE A 70 -4.11 -17.57 2.50
N SER A 71 -5.26 -18.10 2.11
CA SER A 71 -6.46 -17.34 1.75
C SER A 71 -6.88 -16.40 2.88
N ALA A 72 -6.98 -16.90 4.12
CA ALA A 72 -7.33 -16.09 5.28
C ALA A 72 -6.34 -14.94 5.54
N ARG A 73 -5.04 -15.21 5.35
CA ARG A 73 -3.97 -14.21 5.52
C ARG A 73 -3.99 -13.15 4.43
N ILE A 74 -4.25 -13.54 3.17
CA ILE A 74 -4.43 -12.60 2.05
C ILE A 74 -5.63 -11.68 2.30
N ILE A 75 -6.77 -12.24 2.72
CA ILE A 75 -7.98 -11.44 3.01
C ILE A 75 -7.70 -10.43 4.13
N SER A 76 -7.12 -10.88 5.24
CA SER A 76 -6.78 -10.00 6.37
C SER A 76 -5.81 -8.89 5.97
N LEU A 77 -4.77 -9.21 5.19
CA LEU A 77 -3.82 -8.22 4.70
C LEU A 77 -4.49 -7.23 3.71
N SER A 78 -5.37 -7.71 2.82
CA SER A 78 -6.12 -6.86 1.89
C SER A 78 -6.96 -5.83 2.63
N GLU A 79 -7.63 -6.22 3.71
CA GLU A 79 -8.48 -5.32 4.51
C GLU A 79 -7.65 -4.23 5.20
N ARG A 80 -6.44 -4.57 5.68
CA ARG A 80 -5.50 -3.59 6.25
C ARG A 80 -4.99 -2.60 5.20
N ILE A 81 -4.65 -3.09 4.01
CA ILE A 81 -4.25 -2.24 2.87
C ILE A 81 -5.38 -1.28 2.49
N ASP A 82 -6.63 -1.76 2.45
CA ASP A 82 -7.80 -0.95 2.14
C ASP A 82 -8.03 0.15 3.20
N ALA A 83 -7.89 -0.19 4.48
CA ALA A 83 -8.01 0.77 5.57
C ALA A 83 -6.92 1.87 5.52
N GLY A 84 -5.71 1.52 5.09
CA GLY A 84 -4.56 2.44 5.02
C GLY A 84 -4.50 3.36 3.80
N ILE A 85 -5.46 3.25 2.85
CA ILE A 85 -5.32 3.91 1.56
C ILE A 85 -5.40 5.43 1.61
N GLU A 86 -6.27 5.98 2.45
CA GLU A 86 -6.40 7.44 2.57
C GLU A 86 -5.12 8.04 3.16
N VAL A 87 -4.50 7.35 4.13
CA VAL A 87 -3.21 7.74 4.72
C VAL A 87 -2.12 7.72 3.65
N ARG A 88 -2.03 6.63 2.88
CA ARG A 88 -1.02 6.50 1.81
C ARG A 88 -1.20 7.54 0.71
N ASN A 89 -2.43 7.77 0.26
CA ASN A 89 -2.73 8.77 -0.76
C ASN A 89 -2.37 10.17 -0.25
N THR A 90 -2.70 10.49 0.99
CA THR A 90 -2.35 11.77 1.62
C THR A 90 -0.83 11.92 1.77
N ALA A 91 -0.11 10.85 2.10
CA ALA A 91 1.34 10.88 2.09
C ALA A 91 1.89 11.23 0.70
N VAL A 92 1.52 10.48 -0.34
CA VAL A 92 2.11 10.59 -1.69
C VAL A 92 1.65 11.84 -2.44
N HIS A 93 0.40 12.28 -2.25
CA HIS A 93 -0.22 13.36 -3.02
C HIS A 93 -0.46 14.64 -2.22
N GLY A 94 -0.28 14.61 -0.90
CA GLY A 94 -0.40 15.78 -0.04
C GLY A 94 0.79 16.74 -0.20
N ALA A 95 0.51 18.03 -0.07
CA ALA A 95 1.51 19.06 0.08
C ALA A 95 1.88 19.18 1.56
N TRP A 96 3.14 18.90 1.90
CA TRP A 96 3.63 18.85 3.27
C TRP A 96 4.36 20.13 3.67
N PHE A 97 4.06 20.62 4.87
CA PHE A 97 4.62 21.85 5.43
C PHE A 97 4.99 21.65 6.91
N THR A 98 5.81 22.55 7.43
CA THR A 98 6.02 22.72 8.88
C THR A 98 4.87 23.54 9.45
N GLY A 99 4.24 23.07 10.52
CA GLY A 99 3.15 23.75 11.21
C GLY A 99 3.61 25.00 11.98
N GLU A 100 2.67 25.64 12.68
CA GLU A 100 2.93 26.85 13.49
C GLU A 100 3.96 26.60 14.60
N HIS A 101 4.01 25.37 15.11
CA HIS A 101 5.12 24.86 15.90
C HIS A 101 6.06 24.13 14.94
N ASP A 102 7.30 24.61 14.78
CA ASP A 102 8.34 24.11 13.85
C ASP A 102 8.70 22.60 13.99
N THR A 103 7.97 21.88 14.84
CA THR A 103 8.06 20.44 15.11
C THR A 103 6.95 19.63 14.47
N ASP A 104 5.83 20.24 14.11
CA ASP A 104 4.62 19.52 13.72
C ASP A 104 4.51 19.49 12.19
N ALA A 105 4.32 18.30 11.62
CA ALA A 105 4.04 18.18 10.19
C ALA A 105 2.60 18.64 9.93
N ARG A 106 2.35 19.33 8.83
CA ARG A 106 1.01 19.68 8.35
C ARG A 106 0.89 19.25 6.90
N VAL A 107 -0.25 18.71 6.52
CA VAL A 107 -0.50 18.27 5.15
C VAL A 107 -1.78 18.89 4.61
N GLU A 108 -1.68 19.40 3.39
CA GLU A 108 -2.82 19.86 2.60
C GLU A 108 -3.03 18.88 1.43
N HIS A 109 -4.23 18.33 1.28
CA HIS A 109 -4.54 17.35 0.25
C HIS A 109 -5.95 17.58 -0.32
N TYR A 110 -6.03 17.67 -1.64
CA TYR A 110 -7.28 17.74 -2.39
C TYR A 110 -7.55 16.41 -3.06
N PHE A 111 -8.72 15.84 -2.83
CA PHE A 111 -9.09 14.55 -3.41
C PHE A 111 -10.56 14.50 -3.77
N ARG A 112 -10.92 13.46 -4.53
CA ARG A 112 -12.30 13.13 -4.88
C ARG A 112 -12.52 11.67 -4.53
N ARG A 113 -13.64 11.35 -3.90
CA ARG A 113 -14.05 9.96 -3.74
C ARG A 113 -14.81 9.47 -4.97
N PRO A 114 -14.79 8.17 -5.29
CA PRO A 114 -15.50 7.63 -6.45
C PRO A 114 -17.02 7.89 -6.43
N ASP A 115 -17.61 7.99 -5.24
CA ASP A 115 -19.02 8.29 -4.98
C ASP A 115 -19.34 9.79 -4.93
N ASP A 116 -18.33 10.66 -4.96
CA ASP A 116 -18.52 12.10 -4.97
C ASP A 116 -19.06 12.60 -6.33
N PRO A 117 -19.97 13.59 -6.36
CA PRO A 117 -20.43 14.21 -7.60
C PRO A 117 -19.28 14.71 -8.49
N PRO A 118 -19.47 14.83 -9.82
CA PRO A 118 -18.41 15.09 -10.81
C PRO A 118 -17.52 16.34 -10.57
N LEU A 119 -17.94 17.26 -9.71
CA LEU A 119 -17.27 18.53 -9.40
C LEU A 119 -17.00 18.72 -7.89
N MET A 120 -17.30 17.73 -7.05
CA MET A 120 -17.07 17.85 -5.61
C MET A 120 -15.63 17.48 -5.30
N TRP A 121 -14.87 18.48 -4.86
CA TRP A 121 -13.52 18.33 -4.33
C TRP A 121 -13.59 18.34 -2.82
N ARG A 122 -12.92 17.39 -2.19
CA ARG A 122 -12.68 17.37 -0.75
C ARG A 122 -11.32 17.97 -0.48
N HIS A 123 -11.22 18.64 0.65
CA HIS A 123 -10.01 19.30 1.13
C HIS A 123 -9.72 18.81 2.54
N PHE A 124 -8.51 18.31 2.73
CA PHE A 124 -7.95 17.94 4.02
C PHE A 124 -6.77 18.85 4.30
N ASP A 125 -6.82 19.58 5.40
CA ASP A 125 -5.73 20.43 5.88
C ASP A 125 -5.66 20.32 7.39
N ALA A 126 -4.66 19.56 7.87
CA ALA A 126 -4.54 19.26 9.28
C ALA A 126 -3.07 19.05 9.70
N PRO A 127 -2.74 19.36 10.97
CA PRO A 127 -1.51 18.87 11.57
C PRO A 127 -1.55 17.34 11.67
N VAL A 128 -0.40 16.71 11.44
CA VAL A 128 -0.18 15.27 11.57
C VAL A 128 0.79 15.06 12.73
N PRO A 129 0.31 14.60 13.89
CA PRO A 129 1.15 14.30 15.04
C PRO A 129 2.23 13.26 14.71
N GLN A 130 3.40 13.38 15.33
CA GLN A 130 4.48 12.39 15.16
C GLN A 130 4.01 10.94 15.43
N GLY A 131 3.15 10.73 16.43
CA GLY A 131 2.63 9.39 16.74
C GLY A 131 1.81 8.77 15.59
N GLU A 132 1.15 9.58 14.75
CA GLU A 132 0.46 9.08 13.56
C GLU A 132 1.46 8.68 12.47
N ILE A 133 2.55 9.43 12.31
CA ILE A 133 3.64 9.11 11.38
C ILE A 133 4.29 7.79 11.79
N ASP A 134 4.65 7.66 13.07
CA ASP A 134 5.30 6.47 13.63
C ASP A 134 4.38 5.24 13.46
N GLY A 135 3.11 5.37 13.83
CA GLY A 135 2.12 4.30 13.66
C GLY A 135 1.89 3.90 12.20
N ALA A 136 1.89 4.86 11.28
CA ALA A 136 1.76 4.57 9.84
C ALA A 136 2.98 3.81 9.30
N ILE A 137 4.18 4.14 9.75
CA ILE A 137 5.41 3.42 9.39
C ILE A 137 5.37 2.00 9.94
N GLU A 138 5.07 1.83 11.23
CA GLU A 138 4.99 0.51 11.87
C GLU A 138 3.96 -0.39 11.19
N GLU A 139 2.76 0.13 10.91
CA GLU A 139 1.69 -0.62 10.24
C GLU A 139 2.11 -1.02 8.81
N ALA A 140 2.75 -0.13 8.06
CA ALA A 140 3.26 -0.45 6.72
C ALA A 140 4.34 -1.54 6.76
N ASP A 141 5.23 -1.49 7.76
CA ASP A 141 6.31 -2.46 7.93
C ASP A 141 5.76 -3.84 8.30
N ASP A 142 4.77 -3.90 9.19
CA ASP A 142 4.11 -5.14 9.58
C ASP A 142 3.29 -5.75 8.44
N MET A 143 2.59 -4.92 7.65
CA MET A 143 1.93 -5.37 6.43
C MET A 143 2.93 -5.96 5.43
N LEU A 144 4.08 -5.30 5.22
CA LEU A 144 5.14 -5.80 4.32
C LEU A 144 5.72 -7.13 4.81
N ARG A 145 6.01 -7.26 6.10
CA ARG A 145 6.50 -8.52 6.69
C ARG A 145 5.48 -9.64 6.48
N GLU A 146 4.20 -9.35 6.65
CA GLU A 146 3.15 -10.35 6.44
C GLU A 146 3.05 -10.77 4.97
N ALA A 147 3.09 -9.81 4.04
CA ALA A 147 3.13 -10.10 2.60
C ALA A 147 4.32 -11.00 2.24
N ILE A 148 5.51 -10.70 2.76
CA ILE A 148 6.71 -11.52 2.53
C ILE A 148 6.51 -12.94 3.07
N LYS A 149 5.95 -13.10 4.27
CA LYS A 149 5.68 -14.44 4.85
C LYS A 149 4.66 -15.22 4.02
N ILE A 150 3.60 -14.58 3.53
CA ILE A 150 2.62 -15.22 2.63
C ILE A 150 3.33 -15.72 1.38
N ARG A 151 4.10 -14.85 0.73
CA ARG A 151 4.85 -15.18 -0.49
C ARG A 151 5.79 -16.37 -0.29
N ILE A 152 6.58 -16.37 0.79
CA ILE A 152 7.49 -17.46 1.12
C ILE A 152 6.72 -18.77 1.34
N ALA A 153 5.58 -18.72 2.04
CA ALA A 153 4.76 -19.89 2.29
C ALA A 153 4.18 -20.48 0.99
N MET A 154 3.78 -19.64 0.04
CA MET A 154 3.30 -20.08 -1.28
C MET A 154 4.41 -20.74 -2.10
N GLN A 155 5.63 -20.20 -2.06
CA GLN A 155 6.78 -20.79 -2.76
C GLN A 155 7.23 -22.14 -2.18
N ALA A 156 6.90 -22.41 -0.92
CA ALA A 156 7.28 -23.65 -0.24
C ALA A 156 6.26 -24.80 -0.42
N GLN A 157 5.09 -24.53 -1.03
CA GLN A 157 4.11 -25.58 -1.31
C GLN A 157 4.57 -26.40 -2.53
N PRO A 158 4.70 -27.74 -2.41
CA PRO A 158 4.97 -28.58 -3.58
C PRO A 158 3.77 -28.57 -4.53
N GLU A 159 4.07 -28.56 -5.84
CA GLU A 159 3.08 -28.67 -6.94
C GLU A 159 2.20 -29.92 -6.83
#